data_AF-A0A0X8JHN2-F1
#
_entry.id   AF-A0A0X8JHN2-F1
#
_cell.length_a   1.000
_cell.length_b   1.000
_cell.length_c   1.000
_cell.angle_alpha   90.00
_cell.angle_beta   90.00
_cell.angle_gamma   90.00
#
_symmetry.space_group_name_H-M   'P 1'
#
loop_
_entity.id
_entity.type
_entity.pdbx_description
1 polymer ?
#
loop_
_entity_poly.entity_id
_entity_poly.type
_entity_poly.pdbx_seq_one_letter_code
_entity_poly.pdbx_strand_id
1 'polypeptide(L)'
;MNVTLCLRLPFLRGPLPRGLDRSASGPDGIDTADAPLWPGALRLWPGLPDDPGFPAAGWYRPANYPFNEREAVACLADLRRMDVAALSGLPVGAAAADNARAARWMAEMAVVEGLGGLAGTDSPDAAKRAALQAAEAARRERLEREQAQKTLLWLWLQEERLAELDELARRYATNAGSLTAALGVEEDEGPRGLPFLGAPIALDPALVPPWRLAAANAAYFLPEDAALAVEGPMREDLLERLEFSPAPRRAELLGCPAERAGEIVEARAPLWRALGHSRPARADGPLVEERLWLTWGRA
;
A
#
# COMPACT_ATOMS: atom_id res chain seq x y z
N MET A 1 -15.02 8.97 18.90
CA MET A 1 -13.58 8.65 18.86
C MET A 1 -12.82 9.94 18.90
N ASN A 2 -11.93 10.11 19.88
CA ASN A 2 -10.93 11.16 19.85
C ASN A 2 -9.89 10.72 18.83
N VAL A 3 -9.81 11.40 17.69
CA VAL A 3 -8.82 11.10 16.66
C VAL A 3 -7.50 11.69 17.12
N THR A 4 -6.48 10.84 17.28
CA THR A 4 -5.15 11.24 17.76
C THR A 4 -4.15 11.36 16.62
N LEU A 5 -4.41 10.69 15.49
CA LEU A 5 -3.49 10.55 14.36
C LEU A 5 -4.26 10.55 13.04
N CYS A 6 -3.64 11.05 11.97
CA CYS A 6 -4.12 10.86 10.60
C CYS A 6 -3.06 10.16 9.75
N LEU A 7 -3.48 9.12 9.03
CA LEU A 7 -2.64 8.29 8.18
C LEU A 7 -3.06 8.39 6.71
N ARG A 8 -2.10 8.58 5.82
CA ARG A 8 -2.29 8.67 4.37
C ARG A 8 -2.34 7.28 3.77
N LEU A 9 -3.38 7.01 2.98
CA LEU A 9 -3.55 5.79 2.20
C LEU A 9 -4.05 6.15 0.79
N PRO A 10 -3.77 5.31 -0.22
CA PRO A 10 -3.18 3.98 -0.13
C PRO A 10 -1.64 3.95 -0.22
N PHE A 11 -1.02 5.06 -0.64
CA PHE A 11 0.40 5.06 -1.02
C PHE A 11 1.31 5.06 0.21
N LEU A 12 2.29 4.16 0.18
CA LEU A 12 3.24 4.02 1.26
C LEU A 12 4.36 5.05 1.13
N ARG A 13 5.02 5.23 -0.02
CA ARG A 13 6.23 6.05 -0.21
C ARG A 13 5.97 7.55 -0.37
N GLY A 14 5.05 7.94 -1.21
CA GLY A 14 5.01 9.34 -1.67
C GLY A 14 4.02 9.55 -2.80
N PRO A 15 3.82 10.82 -3.22
CA PRO A 15 2.84 11.10 -4.27
C PRO A 15 3.20 10.33 -5.53
N LEU A 16 2.16 9.84 -6.23
CA LEU A 16 2.36 9.18 -7.51
C LEU A 16 2.99 10.17 -8.52
N PRO A 17 3.71 9.65 -9.52
CA PRO A 17 4.11 10.44 -10.69
C PRO A 17 2.96 11.26 -11.29
N ARG A 18 3.30 12.40 -11.90
CA ARG A 18 2.31 13.28 -12.55
C ARG A 18 1.51 12.51 -13.61
N GLY A 19 0.21 12.79 -13.70
CA GLY A 19 -0.72 12.09 -14.60
C GLY A 19 -1.22 10.73 -14.11
N LEU A 20 -0.64 10.15 -13.05
CA LEU A 20 -1.13 8.92 -12.42
C LEU A 20 -2.10 9.18 -11.26
N ASP A 21 -2.03 10.35 -10.64
CA ASP A 21 -3.01 10.84 -9.66
C ASP A 21 -3.90 11.90 -10.31
N ARG A 22 -5.02 11.47 -10.94
CA ARG A 22 -6.00 12.40 -11.52
C ARG A 22 -6.70 13.26 -10.47
N SER A 23 -6.62 12.86 -9.20
CA SER A 23 -7.22 13.57 -8.08
C SER A 23 -6.36 14.75 -7.61
N ALA A 24 -5.09 14.81 -8.03
CA ALA A 24 -4.15 15.90 -7.82
C ALA A 24 -4.26 17.01 -8.88
N SER A 25 -4.94 16.74 -9.99
CA SER A 25 -5.26 17.74 -11.01
C SER A 25 -6.44 18.58 -10.52
N GLY A 26 -6.26 19.90 -10.42
CA GLY A 26 -7.36 20.83 -10.10
C GLY A 26 -8.48 20.77 -11.16
N PRO A 27 -9.63 21.42 -10.91
CA PRO A 27 -10.77 21.44 -11.84
C PRO A 27 -10.41 21.97 -13.25
N ASP A 28 -9.31 22.70 -13.39
CA ASP A 28 -8.82 23.24 -14.66
C ASP A 28 -7.85 22.31 -15.41
N GLY A 29 -7.61 21.08 -14.93
CA GLY A 29 -6.66 20.14 -15.55
C GLY A 29 -5.19 20.60 -15.47
N ILE A 30 -4.92 21.68 -14.74
CA ILE A 30 -3.58 22.13 -14.40
C ILE A 30 -3.12 21.27 -13.23
N ASP A 31 -2.02 20.53 -13.44
CA ASP A 31 -1.26 19.88 -12.38
C ASP A 31 -0.76 20.97 -11.43
N THR A 32 -1.55 21.32 -10.42
CA THR A 32 -1.04 22.05 -9.28
C THR A 32 0.00 21.15 -8.63
N ALA A 33 1.27 21.59 -8.62
CA ALA A 33 2.33 20.95 -7.87
C ALA A 33 1.96 20.72 -6.39
N ASP A 34 0.91 21.40 -5.93
CA ASP A 34 0.24 21.30 -4.65
C ASP A 34 -1.00 20.39 -4.72
N ALA A 35 -0.83 19.11 -5.09
CA ALA A 35 -1.79 18.07 -4.68
C ALA A 35 -2.05 18.30 -3.18
N PRO A 36 -3.30 18.31 -2.69
CA PRO A 36 -3.58 18.93 -1.41
C PRO A 36 -2.94 18.14 -0.27
N LEU A 37 -1.73 18.58 0.08
CA LEU A 37 -0.86 17.97 1.07
C LEU A 37 -1.62 18.01 2.37
N TRP A 38 -1.82 16.85 2.99
CA TRP A 38 -2.26 16.74 4.38
C TRP A 38 -1.02 16.99 5.26
N PRO A 39 -0.76 18.22 5.74
CA PRO A 39 0.56 18.56 6.29
C PRO A 39 0.88 17.80 7.58
N GLY A 40 -0.15 17.53 8.39
CA GLY A 40 -0.07 16.77 9.63
C GLY A 40 -0.36 15.28 9.50
N ALA A 41 -0.61 14.75 8.30
CA ALA A 41 -0.87 13.32 8.12
C ALA A 41 0.40 12.53 7.84
N LEU A 42 0.54 11.38 8.50
CA LEU A 42 1.71 10.50 8.37
C LEU A 42 1.46 9.41 7.33
N ARG A 43 2.51 8.85 6.75
CA ARG A 43 2.44 7.65 5.91
C ARG A 43 2.77 6.40 6.72
N LEU A 44 2.20 5.26 6.34
CA LEU A 44 2.49 3.99 7.00
C LEU A 44 3.88 3.48 6.59
N TRP A 45 4.78 3.32 7.56
CA TRP A 45 6.11 2.77 7.33
C TRP A 45 6.06 1.24 7.28
N PRO A 46 6.64 0.56 6.28
CA PRO A 46 6.51 -0.90 6.12
C PRO A 46 7.40 -1.74 7.06
N GLY A 47 8.18 -1.12 7.94
CA GLY A 47 9.06 -1.80 8.90
C GLY A 47 10.51 -1.97 8.45
N LEU A 48 11.01 -1.08 7.59
CA LEU A 48 12.41 -1.04 7.16
C LEU A 48 13.28 -0.25 8.17
N PRO A 49 14.61 -0.44 8.18
CA PRO A 49 15.49 0.40 8.99
C PRO A 49 15.47 1.86 8.52
N ASP A 50 15.79 2.77 9.41
CA ASP A 50 15.96 4.17 9.06
C ASP A 50 17.12 4.34 8.07
N ASP A 51 16.81 4.89 6.90
CA ASP A 51 17.83 5.34 5.95
C ASP A 51 18.19 6.79 6.29
N PRO A 52 19.47 7.16 6.45
CA PRO A 52 19.88 8.55 6.65
C PRO A 52 19.40 9.52 5.55
N GLY A 53 18.98 9.01 4.38
CA GLY A 53 18.35 9.81 3.32
C GLY A 53 16.83 10.01 3.45
N PHE A 54 16.16 9.37 4.42
CA PHE A 54 14.71 9.45 4.60
C PHE A 54 14.35 10.21 5.88
N PRO A 55 13.55 11.30 5.82
CA PRO A 55 13.17 12.04 7.01
C PRO A 55 12.32 11.16 7.94
N ALA A 56 12.69 11.10 9.23
CA ALA A 56 11.90 10.40 10.24
C ALA A 56 10.52 11.04 10.49
N ALA A 57 10.39 12.33 10.15
CA ALA A 57 9.14 13.07 10.20
C ALA A 57 8.21 12.67 9.04
N GLY A 58 6.90 12.55 9.32
CA GLY A 58 5.90 12.20 8.30
C GLY A 58 5.59 10.70 8.20
N TRP A 59 6.10 9.87 9.12
CA TRP A 59 5.91 8.41 9.11
C TRP A 59 5.34 7.89 10.40
N TYR A 60 4.35 7.01 10.29
CA TYR A 60 3.84 6.21 11.38
C TYR A 60 4.50 4.83 11.34
N ARG A 61 5.07 4.42 12.48
CA ARG A 61 5.77 3.15 12.65
C ARG A 61 4.96 2.25 13.60
N PRO A 62 4.22 1.26 13.07
CA PRO A 62 3.57 0.26 13.90
C PRO A 62 4.57 -0.49 14.79
N ALA A 63 4.26 -0.60 16.08
CA ALA A 63 5.08 -1.36 17.03
C ALA A 63 4.84 -2.88 16.96
N ASN A 64 3.78 -3.31 16.27
CA ASN A 64 3.27 -4.67 16.25
C ASN A 64 3.57 -5.43 14.95
N TYR A 65 4.60 -5.02 14.21
CA TYR A 65 5.01 -5.76 13.01
C TYR A 65 5.57 -7.15 13.37
N PRO A 66 5.18 -8.22 12.65
CA PRO A 66 5.69 -9.55 12.89
C PRO A 66 7.15 -9.73 12.47
N PHE A 67 7.62 -9.01 11.44
CA PHE A 67 9.02 -9.00 11.03
C PHE A 67 9.77 -7.86 11.67
N ASN A 68 10.95 -8.18 12.19
CA ASN A 68 11.92 -7.16 12.59
C ASN A 68 12.55 -6.49 11.34
N GLU A 69 13.26 -5.38 11.55
CA GLU A 69 13.86 -4.61 10.45
C GLU A 69 14.80 -5.43 9.56
N ARG A 70 15.56 -6.37 10.15
CA ARG A 70 16.48 -7.24 9.38
C ARG A 70 15.71 -8.23 8.51
N GLU A 71 14.64 -8.80 9.04
CA GLU A 71 13.75 -9.71 8.31
C GLU A 71 13.00 -8.96 7.21
N ALA A 72 12.55 -7.74 7.45
CA ALA A 72 11.91 -6.89 6.46
C ALA A 72 12.89 -6.55 5.31
N VAL A 73 14.14 -6.21 5.61
CA VAL A 73 15.20 -5.99 4.62
C VAL A 73 15.49 -7.25 3.81
N ALA A 74 15.62 -8.40 4.47
CA ALA A 74 15.84 -9.67 3.79
C ALA A 74 14.67 -10.03 2.86
N CYS A 75 13.44 -9.86 3.33
CA CYS A 75 12.23 -10.06 2.53
C CYS A 75 12.19 -9.13 1.32
N LEU A 76 12.52 -7.84 1.49
CA LEU A 76 12.58 -6.89 0.39
C LEU A 76 13.68 -7.25 -0.63
N ALA A 77 14.84 -7.70 -0.16
CA ALA A 77 15.92 -8.19 -1.02
C ALA A 77 15.51 -9.44 -1.81
N ASP A 78 14.78 -10.37 -1.19
CA ASP A 78 14.22 -11.54 -1.86
C ASP A 78 13.24 -11.13 -2.97
N LEU A 79 12.33 -10.21 -2.68
CA LEU A 79 11.38 -9.68 -3.67
C LEU A 79 12.10 -9.01 -4.84
N ARG A 80 13.14 -8.22 -4.59
CA ARG A 80 13.98 -7.61 -5.64
C ARG A 80 14.69 -8.65 -6.50
N ARG A 81 15.19 -9.75 -5.91
CA ARG A 81 15.80 -10.84 -6.66
C ARG A 81 14.79 -11.57 -7.54
N MET A 82 13.57 -11.78 -7.04
CA MET A 82 12.49 -12.39 -7.82
C MET A 82 12.08 -11.51 -9.01
N ASP A 83 12.01 -10.19 -8.80
CA ASP A 83 11.73 -9.19 -9.85
C ASP A 83 12.78 -9.26 -10.99
N VAL A 84 14.07 -9.20 -10.64
CA VAL A 84 15.17 -9.34 -11.62
C VAL A 84 15.15 -10.69 -12.32
N ALA A 85 14.89 -11.78 -11.59
CA ALA A 85 14.79 -13.11 -12.17
C ALA A 85 13.63 -13.20 -13.18
N ALA A 86 12.45 -12.68 -12.81
CA ALA A 86 11.29 -12.62 -13.70
C ALA A 86 11.55 -11.79 -14.96
N LEU A 87 12.20 -10.63 -14.83
CA LEU A 87 12.57 -9.76 -15.95
C LEU A 87 13.66 -10.38 -16.86
N SER A 88 14.55 -11.20 -16.31
CA SER A 88 15.60 -11.88 -17.06
C SER A 88 15.11 -13.09 -17.87
N GLY A 89 13.84 -13.48 -17.74
CA GLY A 89 13.27 -14.67 -18.41
C GLY A 89 13.86 -16.00 -17.91
N LEU A 90 14.74 -15.96 -16.90
CA LEU A 90 15.22 -17.16 -16.22
C LEU A 90 14.08 -17.70 -15.35
N PRO A 91 13.89 -19.03 -15.29
CA PRO A 91 12.88 -19.59 -14.39
C PRO A 91 13.21 -19.16 -12.96
N VAL A 92 12.35 -18.28 -12.40
CA VAL A 92 12.33 -18.01 -10.96
C VAL A 92 12.18 -19.37 -10.31
N GLY A 93 13.21 -19.85 -9.60
CA GLY A 93 13.36 -21.25 -9.20
C GLY A 93 12.20 -21.75 -8.32
N ALA A 94 11.08 -22.10 -8.95
CA ALA A 94 9.93 -22.74 -8.33
C ALA A 94 10.35 -24.08 -7.71
N ALA A 95 11.31 -24.77 -8.34
CA ALA A 95 11.86 -26.02 -7.82
C ALA A 95 12.50 -25.91 -6.42
N ALA A 96 13.17 -24.79 -6.09
CA ALA A 96 13.81 -24.65 -4.78
C ALA A 96 12.79 -24.30 -3.67
N ALA A 97 11.80 -23.46 -3.99
CA ALA A 97 10.73 -23.09 -3.06
C ALA A 97 9.72 -24.23 -2.84
N ASP A 98 9.37 -24.98 -3.87
CA ASP A 98 8.46 -26.13 -3.76
C ASP A 98 9.13 -27.29 -3.04
N ASN A 99 10.42 -27.54 -3.25
CA ASN A 99 11.16 -28.54 -2.46
C ASN A 99 11.24 -28.13 -0.98
N ALA A 100 11.45 -26.85 -0.67
CA ALA A 100 11.47 -26.38 0.71
C ALA A 100 10.09 -26.40 1.37
N ARG A 101 9.02 -26.07 0.65
CA ARG A 101 7.63 -26.15 1.14
C ARG A 101 7.17 -27.59 1.30
N ALA A 102 7.48 -28.48 0.34
CA ALA A 102 7.19 -29.90 0.41
C ALA A 102 7.97 -30.57 1.55
N ALA A 103 9.24 -30.21 1.76
CA ALA A 103 10.02 -30.70 2.89
C ALA A 103 9.47 -30.21 4.24
N ARG A 104 9.04 -28.94 4.33
CA ARG A 104 8.38 -28.40 5.54
C ARG A 104 7.02 -29.05 5.78
N TRP A 105 6.22 -29.25 4.74
CA TRP A 105 4.92 -29.94 4.83
C TRP A 105 5.09 -31.40 5.28
N MET A 106 6.07 -32.11 4.72
CA MET A 106 6.41 -33.47 5.15
C MET A 106 6.90 -33.50 6.60
N ALA A 107 7.70 -32.52 7.03
CA ALA A 107 8.14 -32.41 8.42
C ALA A 107 6.97 -32.07 9.37
N GLU A 108 6.06 -31.19 8.97
CA GLU A 108 4.84 -30.86 9.72
C GLU A 108 3.90 -32.07 9.84
N MET A 109 3.73 -32.85 8.76
CA MET A 109 2.93 -34.08 8.77
C MET A 109 3.54 -35.16 9.66
N ALA A 110 4.86 -35.32 9.66
CA ALA A 110 5.55 -36.25 10.56
C ALA A 110 5.37 -35.88 12.05
N VAL A 111 5.30 -34.57 12.38
CA VAL A 111 5.01 -34.11 13.74
C VAL A 111 3.56 -34.37 14.13
N VAL A 112 2.60 -34.16 13.22
CA VAL A 112 1.18 -34.43 13.46
C VAL A 112 0.93 -35.94 13.66
N GLU A 113 1.55 -36.80 12.86
CA GLU A 113 1.48 -38.25 13.03
C GLU A 113 2.11 -38.71 14.36
N GLY A 114 3.24 -38.12 14.75
CA GLY A 114 3.88 -38.38 16.05
C GLY A 114 3.03 -37.97 17.25
N LEU A 115 2.22 -36.91 17.12
CA LEU A 115 1.28 -36.47 18.15
C LEU A 115 0.01 -37.34 18.21
N GLY A 116 -0.39 -37.95 17.08
CA GLY A 116 -1.51 -38.90 17.01
C GLY A 116 -1.28 -40.19 17.81
N GLY A 117 -0.03 -40.61 18.01
CA GLY A 117 0.35 -41.78 18.80
C GLY A 117 0.30 -41.57 20.32
N LEU A 118 0.15 -40.33 20.80
CA LEU A 118 0.14 -39.98 22.24
C LEU A 118 -1.28 -39.73 22.78
N ALA A 119 -2.32 -39.97 21.99
CA ALA A 119 -3.72 -39.84 22.41
C ALA A 119 -4.18 -41.07 23.22
N GLY A 120 -3.59 -41.25 24.40
CA GLY A 120 -4.14 -42.08 25.46
C GLY A 120 -5.39 -41.44 26.05
N THR A 121 -6.40 -42.27 26.24
CA THR A 121 -7.75 -41.95 26.71
C THR A 121 -7.77 -41.42 28.15
N ASP A 122 -8.36 -40.25 28.34
CA ASP A 122 -9.37 -39.92 29.37
C ASP A 122 -9.84 -38.49 29.11
N SER A 123 -10.99 -38.07 29.65
CA SER A 123 -11.77 -36.90 29.20
C SER A 123 -11.43 -35.56 29.91
N PRO A 124 -10.47 -34.76 29.37
CA PRO A 124 -10.41 -33.31 29.40
C PRO A 124 -10.45 -32.72 27.96
N ASP A 125 -11.15 -33.40 27.06
CA ASP A 125 -11.06 -33.16 25.61
C ASP A 125 -11.70 -31.85 25.14
N ALA A 126 -12.69 -31.31 25.84
CA ALA A 126 -13.35 -30.06 25.42
C ALA A 126 -12.44 -28.83 25.67
N ALA A 127 -11.81 -28.75 26.84
CA ALA A 127 -10.85 -27.69 27.16
C ALA A 127 -9.58 -27.80 26.30
N LYS A 128 -9.11 -29.03 26.06
CA LYS A 128 -7.97 -29.30 25.17
C LYS A 128 -8.29 -28.94 23.71
N ARG A 129 -9.49 -29.25 23.21
CA ARG A 129 -9.97 -28.84 21.87
C ARG A 129 -10.13 -27.33 21.76
N ALA A 130 -10.69 -26.67 22.77
CA ALA A 130 -10.79 -25.21 22.80
C ALA A 130 -9.42 -24.53 22.81
N ALA A 131 -8.46 -25.06 23.57
CA ALA A 131 -7.07 -24.59 23.59
C ALA A 131 -6.37 -24.82 22.24
N LEU A 132 -6.59 -25.97 21.59
CA LEU A 132 -6.06 -26.26 20.26
C LEU A 132 -6.64 -25.29 19.21
N GLN A 133 -7.95 -25.06 19.25
CA GLN A 133 -8.63 -24.11 18.36
C GLN A 133 -8.17 -22.68 18.58
N ALA A 134 -7.95 -22.26 19.84
CA ALA A 134 -7.39 -20.96 20.17
C ALA A 134 -5.94 -20.83 19.66
N ALA A 135 -5.12 -21.88 19.80
CA ALA A 135 -3.75 -21.91 19.28
C ALA A 135 -3.71 -21.86 17.75
N GLU A 136 -4.59 -22.58 17.06
CA GLU A 136 -4.74 -22.52 15.61
C GLU A 136 -5.22 -21.14 15.14
N ALA A 137 -6.18 -20.53 15.84
CA ALA A 137 -6.66 -19.18 15.54
C ALA A 137 -5.53 -18.14 15.71
N ALA A 138 -4.75 -18.23 16.79
CA ALA A 138 -3.59 -17.38 17.00
C ALA A 138 -2.50 -17.59 15.93
N ARG A 139 -2.27 -18.84 15.48
CA ARG A 139 -1.35 -19.14 14.38
C ARG A 139 -1.84 -18.51 13.07
N ARG A 140 -3.14 -18.60 12.77
CA ARG A 140 -3.73 -18.00 11.56
C ARG A 140 -3.63 -16.47 11.59
N GLU A 141 -3.98 -15.84 12.70
CA GLU A 141 -3.85 -14.39 12.87
C GLU A 141 -2.40 -13.91 12.68
N ARG A 142 -1.43 -14.67 13.23
CA ARG A 142 -0.01 -14.37 13.01
C ARG A 142 0.37 -14.48 11.54
N LEU A 143 -0.06 -15.54 10.85
CA LEU A 143 0.21 -15.72 9.42
C LEU A 143 -0.42 -14.62 8.56
N GLU A 144 -1.64 -14.19 8.88
CA GLU A 144 -2.33 -13.08 8.21
C GLU A 144 -1.55 -11.77 8.38
N ARG A 145 -1.08 -11.47 9.60
CA ARG A 145 -0.20 -10.31 9.84
C ARG A 145 1.13 -10.42 9.08
N GLU A 146 1.76 -11.59 9.08
CA GLU A 146 3.01 -11.81 8.33
C GLU A 146 2.82 -11.61 6.83
N GLN A 147 1.72 -12.12 6.28
CA GLN A 147 1.35 -11.90 4.88
C GLN A 147 1.06 -10.42 4.60
N ALA A 148 0.33 -9.75 5.50
CA ALA A 148 0.02 -8.34 5.37
C ALA A 148 1.28 -7.47 5.32
N GLN A 149 2.25 -7.71 6.22
CA GLN A 149 3.51 -6.97 6.20
C GLN A 149 4.31 -7.25 4.90
N LYS A 150 4.37 -8.52 4.44
CA LYS A 150 5.01 -8.86 3.16
C LYS A 150 4.37 -8.14 1.99
N THR A 151 3.04 -8.05 1.97
CA THR A 151 2.31 -7.31 0.94
C THR A 151 2.63 -5.84 0.99
N LEU A 152 2.71 -5.22 2.18
CA LEU A 152 3.13 -3.81 2.31
C LEU A 152 4.57 -3.60 1.82
N LEU A 153 5.51 -4.49 2.12
CA LEU A 153 6.88 -4.44 1.60
C LEU A 153 6.93 -4.59 0.07
N TRP A 154 6.07 -5.42 -0.50
CA TRP A 154 5.94 -5.56 -1.95
C TRP A 154 5.34 -4.31 -2.60
N LEU A 155 4.27 -3.74 -2.04
CA LEU A 155 3.69 -2.47 -2.50
C LEU A 155 4.71 -1.33 -2.43
N TRP A 156 5.49 -1.28 -1.35
CA TRP A 156 6.61 -0.35 -1.19
C TRP A 156 7.65 -0.48 -2.30
N LEU A 157 7.98 -1.71 -2.73
CA LEU A 157 8.86 -1.97 -3.86
C LEU A 157 8.21 -1.57 -5.19
N GLN A 158 6.92 -1.80 -5.38
CA GLN A 158 6.23 -1.38 -6.60
C GLN A 158 6.21 0.14 -6.76
N GLU A 159 5.94 0.87 -5.68
CA GLU A 159 5.99 2.34 -5.69
C GLU A 159 7.42 2.86 -5.96
N GLU A 160 8.45 2.16 -5.49
CA GLU A 160 9.85 2.43 -5.87
C GLU A 160 10.07 2.31 -7.37
N ARG A 161 9.65 1.19 -7.96
CA ARG A 161 9.80 0.93 -9.39
C ARG A 161 9.02 1.93 -10.23
N LEU A 162 7.83 2.33 -9.77
CA LEU A 162 7.02 3.34 -10.45
C LEU A 162 7.73 4.70 -10.47
N ALA A 163 8.35 5.10 -9.35
CA ALA A 163 9.13 6.34 -9.28
C ALA A 163 10.39 6.28 -10.16
N GLU A 164 11.07 5.13 -10.23
CA GLU A 164 12.21 4.92 -11.13
C GLU A 164 11.78 4.99 -12.61
N LEU A 165 10.63 4.40 -12.97
CA LEU A 165 10.09 4.46 -14.33
C LEU A 165 9.72 5.89 -14.74
N ASP A 166 9.12 6.68 -13.84
CA ASP A 166 8.86 8.09 -14.08
C ASP A 166 10.14 8.90 -14.32
N GLU A 167 11.16 8.68 -13.48
CA GLU A 167 12.46 9.34 -13.64
C GLU A 167 13.11 8.95 -14.98
N LEU A 168 13.03 7.68 -15.38
CA LEU A 168 13.52 7.21 -16.69
C LEU A 168 12.75 7.84 -17.85
N ALA A 169 11.42 7.92 -17.75
CA ALA A 169 10.57 8.56 -18.76
C ALA A 169 10.90 10.05 -18.91
N ARG A 170 11.11 10.76 -17.79
CA ARG A 170 11.52 12.17 -17.78
C ARG A 170 12.89 12.36 -18.42
N ARG A 171 13.90 11.56 -18.04
CA ARG A 171 15.24 11.62 -18.65
C ARG A 171 15.21 11.32 -20.13
N TYR A 172 14.40 10.35 -20.55
CA TYR A 172 14.21 10.03 -21.96
C TYR A 172 13.65 11.23 -22.72
N ALA A 173 12.58 11.85 -22.21
CA ALA A 173 11.97 13.03 -22.83
C ALA A 173 12.97 14.20 -22.94
N THR A 174 13.74 14.48 -21.88
CA THR A 174 14.79 15.52 -21.91
C THR A 174 15.86 15.23 -22.96
N ASN A 175 16.35 14.00 -23.03
CA ASN A 175 17.40 13.61 -23.97
C ASN A 175 16.89 13.60 -25.42
N ALA A 176 15.65 13.14 -25.65
CA ALA A 176 15.00 13.18 -26.95
C ALA A 176 14.79 14.62 -27.44
N GLY A 177 14.38 15.54 -26.54
CA GLY A 177 14.28 16.97 -26.85
C GLY A 177 15.62 17.59 -27.21
N SER A 178 16.67 17.31 -26.43
CA SER A 178 18.04 17.77 -26.72
C SER A 178 18.56 17.27 -28.07
N LEU A 179 18.31 16.00 -28.40
CA LEU A 179 18.68 15.41 -29.69
C LEU A 179 17.90 16.04 -30.85
N THR A 180 16.60 16.27 -30.68
CA THR A 180 15.75 16.94 -31.70
C THR A 180 16.25 18.35 -31.98
N ALA A 181 16.58 19.11 -30.94
CA ALA A 181 17.19 20.44 -31.07
C ALA A 181 18.56 20.39 -31.78
N ALA A 182 19.41 19.42 -31.44
CA ALA A 182 20.71 19.24 -32.10
C ALA A 182 20.59 18.88 -33.59
N LEU A 183 19.51 18.21 -33.98
CA LEU A 183 19.22 17.83 -35.37
C LEU A 183 18.57 18.97 -36.18
N GLY A 184 18.28 20.13 -35.56
CA GLY A 184 17.71 21.30 -36.25
C GLY A 184 16.27 21.08 -36.73
N VAL A 185 15.54 20.17 -36.07
CA VAL A 185 14.15 19.87 -36.38
C VAL A 185 13.26 20.87 -35.63
N GLU A 186 12.52 21.71 -36.35
CA GLU A 186 11.55 22.65 -35.77
C GLU A 186 10.46 21.90 -34.99
N GLU A 187 10.00 22.44 -33.86
CA GLU A 187 9.07 21.76 -32.93
C GLU A 187 7.74 21.30 -33.59
N ASP A 188 7.32 21.96 -34.68
CA ASP A 188 6.10 21.65 -35.45
C ASP A 188 6.30 20.61 -36.58
N GLU A 189 7.53 20.31 -36.97
CA GLU A 189 7.85 19.26 -37.94
C GLU A 189 8.61 18.13 -37.24
N GLY A 190 7.94 17.36 -36.40
CA GLY A 190 8.54 16.13 -35.84
C GLY A 190 9.27 15.34 -36.92
N PRO A 191 10.48 14.79 -36.66
CA PRO A 191 11.37 14.30 -37.70
C PRO A 191 10.64 13.25 -38.55
N ARG A 192 10.31 13.61 -39.80
CA ARG A 192 9.58 12.73 -40.72
C ARG A 192 10.39 11.46 -40.94
N GLY A 193 9.98 10.37 -40.28
CA GLY A 193 10.59 9.04 -40.41
C GLY A 193 11.12 8.43 -39.11
N LEU A 194 11.07 9.12 -37.97
CA LEU A 194 11.50 8.55 -36.67
C LEU A 194 10.34 8.57 -35.67
N PRO A 195 9.50 7.51 -35.63
CA PRO A 195 8.23 7.48 -34.88
C PRO A 195 8.37 7.49 -33.35
N PHE A 196 9.54 7.82 -32.81
CA PHE A 196 9.85 7.74 -31.38
C PHE A 196 10.62 8.95 -30.83
N LEU A 197 11.15 9.85 -31.68
CA LEU A 197 11.86 11.03 -31.19
C LEU A 197 10.86 12.12 -30.81
N GLY A 198 10.62 12.29 -29.51
CA GLY A 198 9.94 13.46 -28.94
C GLY A 198 8.58 13.21 -28.31
N ALA A 199 7.97 12.03 -28.47
CA ALA A 199 6.72 11.72 -27.76
C ALA A 199 7.01 11.42 -26.28
N PRO A 200 6.34 12.10 -25.33
CA PRO A 200 6.50 11.78 -23.91
C PRO A 200 6.00 10.36 -23.64
N ILE A 201 6.79 9.58 -22.88
CA ILE A 201 6.37 8.26 -22.41
C ILE A 201 5.39 8.47 -21.26
N ALA A 202 4.09 8.38 -21.55
CA ALA A 202 3.07 8.39 -20.51
C ALA A 202 3.05 7.04 -19.77
N LEU A 203 3.16 7.07 -18.45
CA LEU A 203 2.99 5.88 -17.63
C LEU A 203 1.51 5.45 -17.61
N ASP A 204 1.26 4.15 -17.70
CA ASP A 204 -0.09 3.58 -17.62
C ASP A 204 -0.59 3.62 -16.16
N PRO A 205 -1.76 4.22 -15.86
CA PRO A 205 -2.41 4.15 -14.54
C PRO A 205 -2.60 2.73 -13.99
N ALA A 206 -2.67 1.71 -14.86
CA ALA A 206 -2.74 0.31 -14.44
C ALA A 206 -1.48 -0.18 -13.71
N LEU A 207 -0.36 0.54 -13.80
CA LEU A 207 0.87 0.25 -13.06
C LEU A 207 0.78 0.66 -11.58
N VAL A 208 -0.17 1.52 -11.22
CA VAL A 208 -0.39 1.94 -9.84
C VAL A 208 -0.89 0.74 -9.02
N PRO A 209 -0.27 0.43 -7.87
CA PRO A 209 -0.72 -0.69 -7.05
C PRO A 209 -2.20 -0.55 -6.64
N PRO A 210 -2.97 -1.65 -6.63
CA PRO A 210 -4.39 -1.59 -6.33
C PRO A 210 -4.62 -1.17 -4.88
N TRP A 211 -5.26 -0.02 -4.70
CA TRP A 211 -5.44 0.59 -3.37
C TRP A 211 -6.16 -0.31 -2.37
N ARG A 212 -7.10 -1.15 -2.84
CA ARG A 212 -7.84 -2.11 -2.00
C ARG A 212 -6.91 -3.08 -1.30
N LEU A 213 -5.88 -3.54 -2.01
CA LEU A 213 -4.86 -4.43 -1.46
C LEU A 213 -4.03 -3.69 -0.40
N ALA A 214 -3.61 -2.46 -0.68
CA ALA A 214 -2.87 -1.63 0.28
C ALA A 214 -3.69 -1.39 1.56
N ALA A 215 -4.93 -0.92 1.43
CA ALA A 215 -5.81 -0.62 2.56
C ALA A 215 -6.14 -1.87 3.40
N ALA A 216 -6.46 -3.00 2.76
CA ALA A 216 -6.77 -4.25 3.47
C ALA A 216 -5.59 -4.76 4.31
N ASN A 217 -4.36 -4.66 3.79
CA ASN A 217 -3.17 -5.13 4.51
C ASN A 217 -2.66 -4.10 5.52
N ALA A 218 -2.81 -2.80 5.24
CA ALA A 218 -2.50 -1.74 6.19
C ALA A 218 -3.33 -1.89 7.47
N ALA A 219 -4.60 -2.26 7.36
CA ALA A 219 -5.57 -2.35 8.45
C ALA A 219 -5.08 -3.13 9.69
N TYR A 220 -4.26 -4.18 9.49
CA TYR A 220 -3.69 -4.97 10.57
C TYR A 220 -2.75 -4.19 11.51
N PHE A 221 -2.29 -3.03 11.06
CA PHE A 221 -1.25 -2.23 11.73
C PHE A 221 -1.69 -0.78 12.01
N LEU A 222 -2.92 -0.42 11.66
CA LEU A 222 -3.46 0.92 11.92
C LEU A 222 -4.05 0.98 13.34
N PRO A 223 -3.76 2.04 14.12
CA PRO A 223 -4.46 2.29 15.38
C PRO A 223 -5.98 2.37 15.18
N GLU A 224 -6.75 1.96 16.18
CA GLU A 224 -8.22 2.01 16.16
C GLU A 224 -8.75 3.45 16.09
N ASP A 225 -8.02 4.40 16.67
CA ASP A 225 -8.36 5.82 16.76
C ASP A 225 -7.75 6.69 15.65
N ALA A 226 -7.06 6.08 14.68
CA ALA A 226 -6.47 6.79 13.54
C ALA A 226 -7.53 7.10 12.46
N ALA A 227 -7.50 8.34 11.97
CA ALA A 227 -8.22 8.73 10.76
C ALA A 227 -7.40 8.42 9.51
N LEU A 228 -8.07 8.10 8.41
CA LEU A 228 -7.44 7.75 7.14
C LEU A 228 -7.68 8.86 6.12
N ALA A 229 -6.62 9.60 5.79
CA ALA A 229 -6.59 10.55 4.69
C ALA A 229 -6.45 9.78 3.37
N VAL A 230 -7.48 9.83 2.52
CA VAL A 230 -7.52 9.06 1.28
C VAL A 230 -7.12 9.90 0.07
N GLU A 231 -6.24 9.35 -0.76
CA GLU A 231 -5.59 9.99 -1.91
C GLU A 231 -5.71 9.14 -3.18
N GLY A 232 -5.50 9.77 -4.34
CA GLY A 232 -5.49 9.10 -5.64
C GLY A 232 -6.76 8.31 -5.97
N PRO A 233 -6.64 7.18 -6.69
CA PRO A 233 -7.79 6.36 -7.10
C PRO A 233 -8.66 5.85 -5.94
N MET A 234 -8.11 5.78 -4.73
CA MET A 234 -8.90 5.43 -3.53
C MET A 234 -9.92 6.50 -3.19
N ARG A 235 -9.56 7.79 -3.33
CA ARG A 235 -10.47 8.91 -3.08
C ARG A 235 -11.66 8.86 -4.03
N GLU A 236 -11.41 8.68 -5.33
CA GLU A 236 -12.44 8.62 -6.37
C GLU A 236 -13.46 7.52 -6.06
N ASP A 237 -12.98 6.31 -5.80
CA ASP A 237 -13.81 5.16 -5.45
C ASP A 237 -14.63 5.38 -4.16
N LEU A 238 -14.05 6.00 -3.14
CA LEU A 238 -14.72 6.19 -1.85
C LEU A 238 -15.76 7.30 -1.88
N LEU A 239 -15.52 8.39 -2.63
CA LEU A 239 -16.51 9.46 -2.80
C LEU A 239 -17.80 8.98 -3.49
N GLU A 240 -17.72 7.92 -4.29
CA GLU A 240 -18.91 7.30 -4.90
C GLU A 240 -19.63 6.31 -3.96
N ARG A 241 -18.94 5.80 -2.94
CA ARG A 241 -19.42 4.68 -2.10
C ARG A 241 -19.86 5.09 -0.71
N LEU A 242 -19.25 6.13 -0.16
CA LEU A 242 -19.47 6.58 1.20
C LEU A 242 -20.13 7.96 1.20
N GLU A 243 -20.97 8.20 2.20
CA GLU A 243 -21.58 9.51 2.42
C GLU A 243 -20.63 10.39 3.23
N PHE A 244 -20.05 11.37 2.55
CA PHE A 244 -19.14 12.34 3.16
C PHE A 244 -19.90 13.58 3.64
N SER A 245 -19.48 14.10 4.79
CA SER A 245 -20.03 15.30 5.42
C SER A 245 -18.93 16.33 5.70
N PRO A 246 -19.20 17.64 5.62
CA PRO A 246 -18.19 18.67 5.90
C PRO A 246 -17.61 18.56 7.31
N ALA A 247 -16.28 18.65 7.43
CA ALA A 247 -15.55 18.43 8.67
C ALA A 247 -14.45 19.49 8.92
N PRO A 248 -14.79 20.79 8.97
CA PRO A 248 -13.80 21.87 9.07
C PRO A 248 -12.98 21.82 10.36
N ARG A 249 -13.53 21.27 11.44
CA ARG A 249 -12.82 21.03 12.72
C ARG A 249 -11.56 20.17 12.58
N ARG A 250 -11.41 19.43 11.47
CA ARG A 250 -10.25 18.57 11.21
C ARG A 250 -9.06 19.34 10.66
N ALA A 251 -9.25 20.58 10.20
CA ALA A 251 -8.18 21.41 9.66
C ALA A 251 -7.07 21.65 10.71
N GLU A 252 -7.45 21.97 11.95
CA GLU A 252 -6.49 22.18 13.05
C GLU A 252 -5.68 20.91 13.34
N LEU A 253 -6.33 19.75 13.42
CA LEU A 253 -5.67 18.46 13.64
C LEU A 253 -4.65 18.14 12.54
N LEU A 254 -4.96 18.52 11.31
CA LEU A 254 -4.16 18.21 10.13
C LEU A 254 -3.15 19.31 9.80
N GLY A 255 -3.12 20.41 10.56
CA GLY A 255 -2.27 21.56 10.27
C GLY A 255 -2.61 22.25 8.94
N CYS A 256 -3.86 22.13 8.49
CA CYS A 256 -4.34 22.77 7.27
C CYS A 256 -4.68 24.25 7.54
N PRO A 257 -4.46 25.16 6.57
CA PRO A 257 -4.85 26.56 6.70
C PRO A 257 -6.38 26.68 6.83
N ALA A 258 -6.84 27.65 7.64
CA ALA A 258 -8.26 27.86 7.94
C ALA A 258 -9.11 28.11 6.68
N GLU A 259 -8.53 28.71 5.65
CA GLU A 259 -9.16 28.96 4.35
C GLU A 259 -9.63 27.67 3.66
N ARG A 260 -8.88 26.58 3.85
CA ARG A 260 -9.16 25.26 3.26
C ARG A 260 -9.95 24.34 4.19
N ALA A 261 -10.31 24.79 5.39
CA ALA A 261 -11.04 23.98 6.35
C ALA A 261 -12.40 23.53 5.81
N GLY A 262 -13.09 24.41 5.07
CA GLY A 262 -14.39 24.11 4.46
C GLY A 262 -14.34 23.02 3.38
N GLU A 263 -13.16 22.75 2.81
CA GLU A 263 -12.98 21.72 1.78
C GLU A 263 -12.82 20.32 2.40
N ILE A 264 -12.57 20.19 3.70
CA ILE A 264 -12.34 18.89 4.32
C ILE A 264 -13.68 18.21 4.55
N VAL A 265 -13.80 16.96 4.09
CA VAL A 265 -14.98 16.12 4.31
C VAL A 265 -14.60 14.84 5.04
N GLU A 266 -15.49 14.37 5.92
CA GLU A 266 -15.35 13.14 6.69
C GLU A 266 -16.50 12.17 6.43
N ALA A 267 -16.18 10.88 6.36
CA ALA A 267 -17.14 9.78 6.35
C ALA A 267 -16.75 8.75 7.41
N ARG A 268 -17.76 8.06 7.96
CA ARG A 268 -17.54 6.95 8.90
C ARG A 268 -18.03 5.65 8.28
N ALA A 269 -17.11 4.70 8.16
CA ALA A 269 -17.43 3.39 7.63
C ALA A 269 -16.40 2.36 8.08
N PRO A 270 -16.78 1.09 8.25
CA PRO A 270 -15.83 0.01 8.40
C PRO A 270 -15.10 -0.26 7.07
N LEU A 271 -13.89 -0.79 7.16
CA LEU A 271 -13.05 -1.00 5.99
C LEU A 271 -13.64 -2.02 5.00
N TRP A 272 -14.33 -3.08 5.44
CA TRP A 272 -14.99 -4.00 4.51
C TRP A 272 -16.01 -3.29 3.60
N ARG A 273 -16.71 -2.28 4.11
CA ARG A 273 -17.68 -1.48 3.35
C ARG A 273 -16.95 -0.55 2.38
N ALA A 274 -15.88 0.09 2.84
CA ALA A 274 -15.02 0.93 2.01
C ALA A 274 -14.42 0.14 0.83
N LEU A 275 -14.00 -1.12 1.06
CA LEU A 275 -13.50 -2.03 0.03
C LEU A 275 -14.58 -2.46 -0.99
N GLY A 276 -15.86 -2.20 -0.69
CA GLY A 276 -17.00 -2.49 -1.56
C GLY A 276 -17.68 -3.83 -1.30
N HIS A 277 -17.40 -4.48 -0.17
CA HIS A 277 -18.10 -5.70 0.21
C HIS A 277 -19.46 -5.38 0.83
N SER A 278 -20.45 -6.27 0.62
CA SER A 278 -21.79 -6.12 1.21
C SER A 278 -21.87 -6.60 2.66
N ARG A 279 -20.94 -7.45 3.09
CA ARG A 279 -20.82 -8.00 4.45
C ARG A 279 -19.36 -8.28 4.79
N PRO A 280 -18.98 -8.27 6.07
CA PRO A 280 -17.62 -8.63 6.46
C PRO A 280 -17.35 -10.12 6.20
N ALA A 281 -16.10 -10.45 5.84
CA ALA A 281 -15.68 -11.85 5.63
C ALA A 281 -15.63 -12.65 6.94
N ARG A 282 -15.34 -11.96 8.06
CA ARG A 282 -15.33 -12.50 9.42
C ARG A 282 -15.99 -11.48 10.34
N ALA A 283 -16.68 -11.96 11.39
CA ALA A 283 -17.35 -11.09 12.37
C ALA A 283 -16.37 -10.24 13.21
N ASP A 284 -15.11 -10.67 13.27
CA ASP A 284 -14.04 -10.07 14.06
C ASP A 284 -12.81 -9.86 13.17
N GLY A 285 -12.04 -8.79 13.44
CA GLY A 285 -10.82 -8.45 12.73
C GLY A 285 -10.76 -6.98 12.28
N PRO A 286 -9.61 -6.54 11.73
CA PRO A 286 -9.33 -5.13 11.47
C PRO A 286 -10.22 -4.52 10.37
N LEU A 287 -10.88 -5.36 9.57
CA LEU A 287 -11.78 -4.91 8.52
C LEU A 287 -13.14 -4.43 9.03
N VAL A 288 -13.55 -4.91 10.22
CA VAL A 288 -14.88 -4.66 10.82
C VAL A 288 -14.90 -3.38 11.65
N GLU A 289 -13.73 -2.94 12.12
CA GLU A 289 -13.57 -1.70 12.88
C GLU A 289 -14.07 -0.49 12.09
N GLU A 290 -14.92 0.32 12.73
CA GLU A 290 -15.31 1.61 12.18
C GLU A 290 -14.13 2.56 12.15
N ARG A 291 -13.90 3.19 10.99
CA ARG A 291 -12.82 4.15 10.80
C ARG A 291 -13.35 5.47 10.27
N LEU A 292 -12.64 6.53 10.61
CA LEU A 292 -12.88 7.86 10.06
C LEU A 292 -12.08 8.01 8.76
N TRP A 293 -12.77 8.29 7.67
CA TRP A 293 -12.21 8.55 6.36
C TRP A 293 -12.24 10.05 6.11
N LEU A 294 -11.10 10.62 5.75
CA LEU A 294 -10.93 12.05 5.46
C LEU A 294 -10.51 12.22 4.02
N THR A 295 -11.14 13.16 3.33
CA THR A 295 -10.69 13.57 2.00
C THR A 295 -11.02 15.03 1.74
N TRP A 296 -10.55 15.56 0.62
CA TRP A 296 -10.96 16.86 0.12
C TRP A 296 -12.25 16.71 -0.67
N GLY A 297 -13.24 17.56 -0.37
CA GLY A 297 -14.52 17.63 -1.03
C GLY A 297 -14.37 17.84 -2.54
N ARG A 298 -15.42 17.52 -3.29
CA ARG A 298 -15.51 17.98 -4.68
C ARG A 298 -15.73 19.49 -4.64
N ALA A 299 -14.78 20.25 -5.18
CA ALA A 299 -14.98 21.67 -5.48
C ALA A 299 -16.07 21.80 -6.56
#